data_AF-A0A2W1BW32-F1
#
_entry.id   AF-A0A2W1BW32-F1
#
_cell.length_a   1.000
_cell.length_b   1.000
_cell.length_c   1.000
_cell.angle_alpha   90.00
_cell.angle_beta   90.00
_cell.angle_gamma   90.00
#
_symmetry.space_group_name_H-M   'P 1'
#
loop_
_entity.id
_entity.type
_entity.pdbx_description
1 polymer ?
#
loop_
_entity_poly.entity_id
_entity_poly.type
_entity_poly.pdbx_seq_one_letter_code
_entity_poly.pdbx_strand_id
1 'polypeptide(L)' 'MLIILAIISFLTQYAIPKTIEDFPYQSNQTCDECYRIYVPLCASDNETYTNECRFRCIMSKKQVEDRARIVRSAEGV' A
#
# COMPACT_ATOMS: atom_id res chain seq x y z
N MET A 1 -41.80 0.25 11.31
CA MET A 1 -40.76 1.18 11.82
C MET A 1 -39.39 0.52 11.99
N LEU A 2 -39.29 -0.67 12.60
CA LEU A 2 -38.00 -1.38 12.77
C LEU A 2 -37.30 -1.75 11.45
N ILE A 3 -38.07 -2.13 10.42
CA ILE A 3 -37.53 -2.49 9.09
C ILE A 3 -36.93 -1.28 8.38
N ILE A 4 -37.54 -0.10 8.50
CA ILE A 4 -37.06 1.13 7.88
C ILE A 4 -35.73 1.56 8.52
N LEU A 5 -35.61 1.45 9.86
CA LEU A 5 -34.36 1.73 10.57
C LEU A 5 -33.25 0.74 10.20
N ALA A 6 -33.58 -0.55 10.02
CA ALA A 6 -32.63 -1.56 9.56
C ALA A 6 -32.14 -1.29 8.13
N ILE A 7 -33.02 -0.90 7.22
CA ILE A 7 -32.67 -0.55 5.83
C ILE A 7 -31.79 0.69 5.79
N ILE A 8 -32.11 1.74 6.57
CA ILE A 8 -31.30 2.95 6.64
C ILE A 8 -29.88 2.62 7.16
N SER A 9 -29.77 1.80 8.21
CA SER A 9 -28.47 1.35 8.73
C SER A 9 -27.66 0.56 7.70
N PHE A 10 -28.33 -0.29 6.92
CA PHE A 10 -27.69 -1.13 5.90
C PHE A 10 -27.19 -0.28 4.72
N LEU A 11 -28.00 0.70 4.28
CA LEU A 11 -27.62 1.64 3.21
C LEU A 11 -26.46 2.56 3.62
N THR A 12 -26.38 2.96 4.89
CA THR A 12 -25.25 3.77 5.39
C THR A 12 -23.94 2.99 5.48
N GLN A 13 -23.98 1.66 5.59
CA GLN A 13 -22.78 0.84 5.64
C GLN A 13 -22.17 0.57 4.25
N TYR A 14 -22.94 0.76 3.17
CA TYR A 14 -22.43 0.67 1.79
C TYR A 14 -21.82 1.96 1.26
N ALA A 15 -21.90 3.07 2.01
CA ALA A 15 -21.17 4.29 1.73
C ALA A 15 -19.75 4.20 2.30
N ILE A 16 -18.99 3.18 1.90
CA ILE A 16 -17.55 3.17 2.14
C ILE A 16 -16.93 3.88 0.95
N PRO A 17 -16.38 5.10 1.10
CA PRO A 17 -15.48 5.61 0.09
C PRO A 17 -14.32 4.62 0.04
N LYS A 18 -14.06 4.06 -1.16
CA LYS A 18 -12.83 3.31 -1.42
C LYS A 18 -11.68 4.21 -0.97
N THR A 19 -11.11 3.90 0.19
CA THR A 19 -9.94 4.61 0.67
C THR A 19 -8.80 4.30 -0.29
N ILE A 20 -7.78 5.15 -0.30
CA ILE A 20 -6.57 4.97 -1.14
C ILE A 20 -5.85 3.62 -0.83
N GLU A 21 -6.29 2.88 0.19
CA GLU A 21 -5.83 1.54 0.52
C GLU A 21 -6.38 0.43 -0.41
N ASP A 22 -7.37 0.73 -1.27
CA ASP A 22 -7.95 -0.22 -2.23
C ASP A 22 -7.18 -0.29 -3.57
N PHE A 23 -6.05 0.39 -3.74
CA PHE A 23 -5.14 0.03 -4.82
C PHE A 23 -4.48 -1.28 -4.41
N PRO A 24 -4.80 -2.43 -5.07
CA PRO A 24 -4.04 -3.62 -4.83
C PRO A 24 -2.61 -3.28 -5.24
N TYR A 25 -1.71 -3.20 -4.26
CA TYR A 25 -0.31 -3.44 -4.51
C TYR A 25 -0.26 -4.85 -5.10
N GLN A 26 -0.30 -4.92 -6.43
CA GLN A 26 -0.62 -6.15 -7.12
C GLN A 26 0.52 -7.10 -6.81
N SER A 27 0.20 -8.18 -6.10
CA SER A 27 1.19 -9.20 -5.70
C SER A 27 1.85 -9.89 -6.89
N ASN A 28 1.37 -9.61 -8.11
CA ASN A 28 1.91 -10.06 -9.38
C ASN A 28 2.52 -8.93 -10.23
N GLN A 29 2.77 -7.75 -9.67
CA GLN A 29 3.51 -6.69 -10.35
C GLN A 29 4.96 -7.13 -10.51
N THR A 30 5.41 -7.18 -11.76
CA THR A 30 6.85 -7.19 -12.04
C THR A 30 7.43 -5.85 -11.59
N CYS A 31 8.69 -5.82 -11.13
CA CYS A 31 9.27 -4.57 -10.61
C CYS A 31 9.51 -3.52 -11.72
N ASP A 32 9.20 -3.88 -12.96
CA ASP A 32 9.26 -3.04 -14.15
C ASP A 32 7.98 -2.22 -14.36
N GLU A 33 6.87 -2.60 -13.72
CA GLU A 33 5.61 -1.84 -13.74
C GLU A 33 5.65 -0.60 -12.81
N CYS A 34 6.64 -0.50 -11.92
CA CYS A 34 6.83 0.66 -11.07
C CYS A 34 7.29 1.88 -11.89
N TYR A 35 6.62 3.03 -11.68
CA TYR A 35 7.07 4.29 -12.24
C TYR A 35 8.51 4.61 -11.80
N ARG A 36 9.30 5.15 -12.73
CA ARG A 36 10.71 5.54 -12.49
C ARG A 36 10.80 6.92 -11.83
N ILE A 37 10.04 7.12 -10.76
CA ILE A 37 10.07 8.35 -9.97
C ILE A 37 11.07 8.16 -8.83
N TYR A 38 11.92 9.16 -8.61
CA TYR A 38 12.89 9.16 -7.53
C TYR A 38 12.29 9.84 -6.29
N VAL A 39 11.74 9.01 -5.39
CA VAL A 39 11.25 9.41 -4.07
C VAL A 39 11.90 8.44 -3.08
N PRO A 40 13.16 8.67 -2.71
CA PRO A 40 13.94 7.66 -2.01
C PRO A 40 13.37 7.41 -0.61
N LEU A 41 13.41 6.15 -0.20
CA LEU A 41 13.06 5.74 1.17
C LEU A 41 14.18 4.87 1.73
N CYS A 42 14.39 4.93 3.05
CA CYS A 42 15.28 4.00 3.75
C CYS A 42 14.45 2.96 4.47
N ALA A 43 14.91 1.71 4.44
CA ALA A 43 14.26 0.58 5.06
C ALA A 43 15.10 0.01 6.22
N SER A 44 14.49 -0.91 6.97
CA SER A 44 15.09 -1.52 8.17
C SER A 44 16.22 -2.50 7.87
N ASP A 45 16.38 -2.90 6.60
CA ASP A 45 17.53 -3.66 6.10
C ASP A 45 18.74 -2.76 5.78
N ASN A 46 18.66 -1.48 6.17
CA ASN A 46 19.70 -0.47 5.96
C ASN A 46 19.95 -0.14 4.47
N GLU A 47 19.04 -0.55 3.59
CA GLU A 47 19.06 -0.24 2.17
C GLU A 47 18.15 0.95 1.84
N THR A 48 18.51 1.68 0.78
CA THR A 48 17.69 2.78 0.24
C THR A 48 17.05 2.34 -1.07
N TYR A 49 15.73 2.51 -1.15
CA TYR A 49 14.94 2.13 -2.32
C TYR A 49 14.49 3.38 -3.08
N THR A 50 14.49 3.30 -4.41
CA THR A 50 14.21 4.42 -5.32
C THR A 50 12.83 5.05 -5.11
N ASN A 51 11.84 4.22 -4.76
CA ASN A 51 10.49 4.61 -4.40
C ASN A 51 9.76 3.47 -3.68
N GLU A 52 8.58 3.78 -3.15
CA GLU A 52 7.74 2.83 -2.41
C GLU A 52 7.31 1.61 -3.26
N CYS A 53 6.94 1.82 -4.52
CA CYS A 53 6.57 0.72 -5.41
C CYS A 53 7.71 -0.29 -5.55
N ARG A 54 8.93 0.21 -5.80
CA ARG A 54 10.14 -0.63 -5.96
C ARG A 54 10.44 -1.41 -4.68
N PHE A 55 10.33 -0.76 -3.51
CA PHE A 55 10.48 -1.41 -2.22
C PHE A 55 9.49 -2.57 -2.05
N ARG A 56 8.19 -2.30 -2.22
CA ARG A 56 7.15 -3.33 -2.06
C ARG A 56 7.34 -4.50 -3.04
N CYS A 57 7.84 -4.24 -4.24
CA CYS A 57 8.12 -5.29 -5.24
C CYS A 57 9.28 -6.19 -4.89
N ILE A 58 10.34 -5.61 -4.32
CA ILE A 58 11.45 -6.43 -3.85
C ILE A 58 11.00 -7.25 -2.64
N MET A 59 10.24 -6.65 -1.72
CA MET A 59 9.76 -7.33 -0.51
C MET A 59 8.75 -8.46 -0.79
N SER A 60 7.94 -8.35 -1.83
CA SER A 60 7.02 -9.44 -2.22
C SER A 60 7.76 -10.70 -2.68
N LYS A 61 8.99 -10.55 -3.17
CA LYS A 61 9.86 -11.64 -3.66
C LYS A 61 10.86 -12.18 -2.63
N LYS A 62 11.01 -11.51 -1.48
CA LYS A 62 11.89 -11.95 -0.38
C LYS A 62 11.19 -12.95 0.54
N GLN A 63 12.00 -13.79 1.21
CA GLN A 63 11.53 -14.66 2.30
C GLN A 63 11.08 -13.82 3.50
N VAL A 64 10.27 -14.40 4.38
CA VAL A 64 9.62 -13.67 5.46
C VAL A 64 10.64 -13.04 6.42
N GLU A 65 11.72 -13.76 6.70
CA GLU A 65 12.84 -13.32 7.54
C GLU A 65 13.65 -12.17 6.94
N ASP A 66 13.68 -12.06 5.60
CA ASP A 66 14.46 -11.05 4.87
C ASP A 66 13.64 -9.78 4.55
N ARG A 67 12.35 -9.75 4.91
CA ARG A 67 11.47 -8.62 4.63
C ARG A 67 11.80 -7.44 5.55
N ALA A 68 12.21 -6.34 4.92
CA ALA A 68 12.39 -5.07 5.59
C ALA A 68 11.07 -4.29 5.71
N ARG A 69 11.07 -3.28 6.58
CA ARG A 69 10.01 -2.28 6.72
C ARG A 69 10.54 -0.90 6.35
N ILE A 70 9.69 -0.04 5.81
CA ILE A 70 10.04 1.36 5.55
C ILE A 70 10.29 2.06 6.90
N VAL A 71 11.42 2.77 7.01
CA VAL A 71 11.80 3.54 8.21
C VAL A 71 11.55 5.03 7.99
N ARG A 72 11.93 5.54 6.82
CA ARG A 72 11.70 6.94 6.41
C ARG A 72 11.50 7.01 4.91
N SER A 73 10.64 7.91 4.45
CA SER A 73 10.48 8.29 3.04
C SER A 73 10.85 9.77 2.85
N ALA A 74 11.35 10.13 1.68
CA ALA A 74 11.68 11.51 1.31
C ALA A 74 10.47 12.31 0.81
N GLU A 75 9.24 11.84 1.06
CA GLU A 75 8.01 12.55 0.72
C GLU A 75 7.90 13.87 1.49
N GLY A 76 8.02 14.99 0.77
CA GLY A 76 7.68 16.33 1.28
C GLY A 76 8.85 17.16 1.84
N VAL A 77 9.72 17.65 0.95
CA VAL A 77 10.42 18.93 1.15
C VAL A 77 9.69 20.00 0.34
#